data_AF-A0A1F5N060-F1
#
_entry.id   AF-A0A1F5N060-F1
#
_cell.length_a   1.000
_cell.length_b   1.000
_cell.length_c   1.000
_cell.angle_alpha   90.00
_cell.angle_beta   90.00
_cell.angle_gamma   90.00
#
_symmetry.space_group_name_H-M   'P 1'
#
loop_
_entity.id
_entity.type
_entity.pdbx_description
1 polymer ?
#
loop_
_entity_poly.entity_id
_entity_poly.type
_entity_poly.pdbx_seq_one_letter_code
_entity_poly.pdbx_strand_id
1 'polypeptide(L)'
;MAMKSLITQDPKILGGKPIITGTRMSVEVILELLSSGMEKNEIIKEYPFLTKAQIQAAVDFAAKLVGKEESYIFDKAQAVAHEISR
;
A
#
# COMPACT_ATOMS: atom_id res chain seq x y z
N MET A 1 -3.27 21.19 13.42
CA MET A 1 -3.10 20.53 12.11
C MET A 1 -3.04 19.04 12.34
N ALA A 2 -3.96 18.24 11.79
CA ALA A 2 -3.92 16.79 11.95
C ALA A 2 -2.80 16.20 11.08
N MET A 3 -1.94 15.37 11.66
CA MET A 3 -0.96 14.61 10.85
C MET A 3 -1.72 13.67 9.92
N LYS A 4 -1.55 13.86 8.62
CA LYS A 4 -2.13 12.96 7.61
C LYS A 4 -1.32 11.67 7.59
N SER A 5 -1.97 10.53 7.76
CA SER A 5 -1.31 9.22 7.59
C SER A 5 -0.75 9.11 6.18
N LEU A 6 0.44 8.53 6.03
CA LEU A 6 1.09 8.29 4.73
C LEU A 6 0.59 7.00 4.06
N ILE A 7 -0.02 6.11 4.85
CA ILE A 7 -0.66 4.87 4.40
C ILE A 7 -2.14 4.93 4.77
N THR A 8 -3.00 4.58 3.82
CA THR A 8 -4.45 4.51 3.99
C THR A 8 -4.98 3.17 3.55
N GLN A 9 -6.07 2.73 4.15
CA GLN A 9 -6.81 1.54 3.77
C GLN A 9 -8.28 1.93 3.61
N ASP A 10 -8.87 1.55 2.49
CA ASP A 10 -10.29 1.72 2.23
C ASP A 10 -10.79 0.47 1.51
N PRO A 11 -11.73 -0.31 2.07
CA PRO A 11 -12.29 -1.50 1.42
C PRO A 11 -12.81 -1.25 -0.01
N LYS A 12 -13.20 -0.01 -0.32
CA LYS A 12 -13.67 0.41 -1.64
C LYS A 12 -12.54 0.67 -2.65
N ILE A 13 -11.29 0.75 -2.20
CA ILE A 13 -10.11 1.05 -3.03
C ILE A 13 -9.16 -0.14 -3.01
N LEU A 14 -8.90 -0.72 -4.19
CA LEU A 14 -8.05 -1.92 -4.35
C LEU A 14 -8.45 -3.05 -3.37
N GLY A 15 -9.75 -3.22 -3.14
CA GLY A 15 -10.31 -4.20 -2.22
C GLY A 15 -10.01 -3.96 -0.73
N GLY A 16 -9.36 -2.86 -0.37
CA GLY A 16 -8.89 -2.62 1.00
C GLY A 16 -7.38 -2.57 1.13
N LYS A 17 -6.61 -2.93 0.08
CA LYS A 17 -5.13 -3.00 0.12
C LYS A 17 -4.58 -1.72 0.75
N PRO A 18 -3.60 -1.79 1.67
CA PRO A 18 -2.91 -0.60 2.15
C PRO A 18 -2.24 0.10 0.96
N ILE A 19 -2.55 1.37 0.78
CA ILE A 19 -2.04 2.21 -0.30
C ILE A 19 -1.31 3.43 0.24
N ILE A 20 -0.37 3.95 -0.55
CA ILE A 20 0.22 5.26 -0.31
C ILE A 20 -0.88 6.33 -0.46
N THR A 21 -1.09 7.12 0.59
CA THR A 21 -2.15 8.12 0.64
C THR A 21 -2.04 9.14 -0.49
N GLY A 22 -3.16 9.35 -1.18
CA GLY A 22 -3.23 10.24 -2.34
C GLY A 22 -2.81 9.58 -3.67
N THR A 23 -2.54 8.28 -3.66
CA THR A 23 -2.20 7.49 -4.86
C THR A 23 -3.06 6.23 -4.94
N ARG A 24 -2.93 5.47 -6.03
CA ARG A 24 -3.43 4.08 -6.12
C ARG A 24 -2.29 3.05 -6.07
N MET A 25 -1.16 3.41 -5.46
CA MET A 25 -0.01 2.51 -5.33
C MET A 25 -0.07 1.77 -4.00
N SER A 26 -0.11 0.44 -4.04
CA SER A 26 -0.16 -0.38 -2.83
C SER A 26 1.20 -0.43 -2.13
N VAL A 27 1.18 -0.72 -0.83
CA VAL A 27 2.38 -1.05 -0.06
C VAL A 27 3.10 -2.25 -0.68
N GLU A 28 2.36 -3.24 -1.16
CA GLU A 28 2.87 -4.42 -1.87
C GLU A 28 3.76 -4.03 -3.07
N VAL A 29 3.29 -3.14 -3.95
CA VAL A 29 4.08 -2.69 -5.11
C VAL A 29 5.38 -2.01 -4.69
N ILE A 30 5.34 -1.19 -3.62
CA ILE A 30 6.57 -0.58 -3.09
C ILE A 30 7.56 -1.65 -2.61
N LEU A 31 7.07 -2.69 -1.92
CA LEU A 31 7.91 -3.80 -1.46
C LEU A 31 8.45 -4.63 -2.63
N GLU A 32 7.66 -4.85 -3.69
CA GLU A 32 8.10 -5.54 -4.91
C GLU A 32 9.25 -4.79 -5.57
N LEU A 33 9.13 -3.47 -5.74
CA LEU A 33 10.20 -2.62 -6.30
C LEU A 33 11.47 -2.67 -5.45
N LEU A 34 11.34 -2.58 -4.12
CA LEU A 34 12.50 -2.71 -3.23
C LEU A 34 13.11 -4.12 -3.30
N SER A 35 12.28 -5.16 -3.39
CA SER A 35 12.73 -6.55 -3.47
C SER A 35 13.43 -6.92 -4.78
N SER A 36 13.13 -6.19 -5.87
CA SER A 36 13.83 -6.35 -7.15
C SER A 36 15.22 -5.70 -7.15
N GLY A 37 15.61 -5.06 -6.04
CA GLY A 37 16.90 -4.39 -5.87
C GLY A 37 16.87 -2.90 -6.23
N MET A 38 15.71 -2.32 -6.52
CA MET A 38 15.60 -0.89 -6.84
C MET A 38 15.84 -0.03 -5.58
N GLU A 39 16.69 0.99 -5.71
CA GLU A 39 16.96 1.93 -4.63
C GLU A 39 15.82 2.95 -4.48
N LYS A 40 15.60 3.45 -3.26
CA LYS A 40 14.52 4.42 -2.98
C LYS A 40 14.56 5.66 -3.87
N ASN A 41 15.76 6.12 -4.23
CA ASN A 41 15.92 7.28 -5.12
C ASN A 41 15.52 6.97 -6.57
N GLU A 42 15.73 5.73 -7.03
CA GLU A 42 15.34 5.28 -8.36
C GLU A 42 13.82 5.15 -8.45
N ILE A 43 13.19 4.57 -7.41
CA ILE A 43 11.73 4.53 -7.27
C ILE A 43 11.13 5.94 -7.39
N ILE A 44 11.71 6.94 -6.72
CA ILE A 44 11.20 8.33 -6.80
C ILE A 44 11.43 8.94 -8.19
N LYS A 45 12.53 8.60 -8.85
CA LYS A 45 12.81 9.06 -10.21
C LYS A 45 11.78 8.51 -11.20
N GLU A 46 11.38 7.24 -11.04
CA GLU A 46 10.39 6.59 -11.89
C GLU A 46 8.94 6.98 -11.52
N TYR A 47 8.68 7.21 -10.24
CA TYR A 47 7.39 7.62 -9.69
C TYR A 47 7.51 8.95 -8.92
N PRO A 48 7.58 10.11 -9.61
CA PRO A 48 7.83 11.42 -8.98
C PRO A 48 6.76 11.91 -8.00
N PHE A 49 5.59 11.27 -7.99
CA PHE A 49 4.52 11.55 -7.04
C PHE A 49 4.75 10.88 -5.67
N LEU A 50 5.76 10.02 -5.55
CA LEU A 50 6.18 9.43 -4.28
C LEU A 50 7.22 10.29 -3.58
N THR A 51 7.19 10.21 -2.26
CA THR A 51 8.22 10.79 -1.38
C THR A 51 8.99 9.70 -0.65
N LYS A 52 10.22 10.00 -0.24
CA LYS A 52 11.03 9.09 0.61
C LYS A 52 10.28 8.67 1.88
N ALA A 53 9.53 9.60 2.48
CA ALA A 53 8.74 9.34 3.66
C ALA A 53 7.62 8.32 3.41
N GLN A 54 6.94 8.39 2.26
CA GLN A 54 5.91 7.41 1.88
C GLN A 54 6.50 6.03 1.62
N ILE A 55 7.66 5.95 0.96
CA ILE A 55 8.36 4.67 0.73
C ILE A 55 8.78 4.05 2.07
N GLN A 56 9.34 4.86 2.99
CA GLN A 56 9.69 4.38 4.33
C GLN A 56 8.46 3.93 5.11
N ALA A 57 7.36 4.68 5.05
CA ALA A 57 6.12 4.32 5.73
C ALA A 57 5.53 3.00 5.22
N ALA A 58 5.71 2.65 3.94
CA ALA A 58 5.29 1.35 3.40
C ALA A 58 6.09 0.19 4.02
N VAL A 59 7.41 0.35 4.14
CA VAL A 59 8.29 -0.64 4.81
C VAL A 59 7.93 -0.78 6.29
N ASP A 60 7.76 0.34 7.00
CA ASP A 60 7.40 0.34 8.42
C ASP A 60 6.01 -0.29 8.64
N PHE A 61 5.06 -0.03 7.75
CA PHE A 61 3.74 -0.65 7.77
C PHE A 61 3.85 -2.17 7.62
N ALA A 62 4.63 -2.63 6.64
CA ALA A 62 4.83 -4.05 6.39
C ALA A 62 5.52 -4.75 7.56
N ALA A 63 6.57 -4.14 8.13
CA ALA A 63 7.27 -4.66 9.30
C ALA A 63 6.33 -4.79 10.51
N LYS A 64 5.47 -3.78 10.75
CA LYS A 64 4.45 -3.83 11.81
C LYS A 64 3.39 -4.88 11.53
N LEU A 65 2.98 -5.06 10.28
CA LEU A 65 1.99 -6.07 9.90
C LEU A 65 2.53 -7.48 10.14
N VAL A 66 3.77 -7.76 9.75
CA VAL A 66 4.41 -9.05 9.99
C VAL A 66 4.72 -9.27 11.47
N GLY A 67 5.09 -8.20 12.18
CA GLY A 67 5.39 -8.26 13.62
C GLY A 67 4.16 -8.30 14.53
N LYS A 68 2.97 -8.01 14.02
CA LYS A 68 1.70 -8.18 14.75
C LYS A 68 1.02 -9.46 14.27
N GLU A 69 0.46 -10.26 15.18
CA GLU A 69 -0.42 -11.39 14.86
C GLU A 69 -1.81 -10.93 14.31
N GLU A 70 -1.88 -9.81 13.60
CA GLU A 70 -3.10 -9.35 12.94
C GLU A 70 -3.02 -9.69 11.46
N SER A 71 -3.63 -10.82 11.11
CA SER A 71 -3.76 -11.31 9.74
C SER A 71 -4.53 -10.31 8.87
N TYR A 72 -3.95 -9.95 7.74
CA TYR A 72 -4.66 -9.25 6.68
C TYR A 72 -5.54 -10.25 5.92
N ILE A 73 -6.68 -10.63 6.51
CA ILE A 73 -7.67 -11.47 5.85
C ILE A 73 -8.47 -10.59 4.89
N PHE A 74 -8.12 -10.67 3.61
CA PHE A 74 -9.06 -10.36 2.55
C PHE A 74 -10.15 -11.41 2.56
N ASP A 75 -11.35 -11.03 2.99
CA ASP A 75 -12.53 -11.75 2.56
C ASP A 75 -12.70 -11.47 1.06
N LYS A 76 -12.06 -12.30 0.22
CA LYS A 76 -12.19 -12.28 -1.25
C LYS A 76 -13.66 -12.26 -1.69
N ALA A 77 -14.58 -12.69 -0.82
CA ALA A 77 -16.02 -12.68 -1.02
C ALA A 77 -16.63 -11.30 -1.38
N GLN A 78 -16.08 -10.18 -0.90
CA GLN A 78 -16.68 -8.86 -1.17
C GLN A 78 -16.30 -8.24 -2.53
N ALA A 79 -15.16 -8.61 -3.11
CA ALA A 79 -14.75 -8.08 -4.42
C ALA A 79 -15.56 -8.71 -5.58
N VAL A 80 -15.99 -9.97 -5.42
CA VAL A 80 -16.77 -10.70 -6.44
C VAL A 80 -18.22 -10.19 -6.53
N ALA A 81 -18.75 -9.61 -5.45
CA ALA A 81 -20.11 -9.07 -5.45
C ALA A 81 -20.33 -7.91 -6.44
N HIS A 82 -19.26 -7.21 -6.87
CA HIS A 82 -19.37 -6.12 -7.84
C HIS A 82 -19.23 -6.58 -9.31
N GLU A 83 -18.69 -7.78 -9.57
CA GLU A 83 -18.55 -8.33 -10.93
C GLU A 83 -19.78 -9.11 -11.41
N ILE A 84 -20.68 -9.54 -10.51
CA ILE A 84 -21.89 -10.30 -10.86
C ILE A 84 -23.07 -9.37 -11.23
N SER A 85 -22.94 -8.05 -11.04
CA SER A 85 -24.02 -7.09 -11.30
C SER A 85 -23.81 -6.22 -12.55
N ARG A 86 -23.00 -6.68 -13.52
CA ARG A 86 -22.82 -6.01 -14.82
C ARG A 86 -23.05 -6.96 -15.99
#